data_AF-A0A1Q7AJJ7-F1
#
_entry.id   AF-A0A1Q7AJJ7-F1
#
_cell.length_a   1.000
_cell.length_b   1.000
_cell.length_c   1.000
_cell.angle_alpha   90.00
_cell.angle_beta   90.00
_cell.angle_gamma   90.00
#
_symmetry.space_group_name_H-M   'P 1'
#
loop_
_entity.id
_entity.type
_entity.pdbx_description
1 polymer ?
#
loop_
_entity_poly.entity_id
_entity_poly.type
_entity_poly.pdbx_seq_one_letter_code
_entity_poly.pdbx_strand_id
1 'polypeptide(L)'
;MSLIINTNIASLTAQRNLGLNNSQLQKSLERLSSGLRVNRAADDAAGLAIANKLNFQARGLNQAVRNAGDATSLVQTAEGSFNVATNILGRLRELAVQAASDTNTTADRATLKSESDLLVAELTRLASTTQFNGANLLDGSFASGKIQVGANADQTISFSLADVRANQLGKFAAFSAAIAAGLSGGVFTSGGAGAITAGARVNCYLGLQRSDCQRRVLHQRDPDYKFHQLGYRAHYV
;
A
#
# COMPACT_ATOMS: atom_id res chain seq x y z
N MET A 1 -74.74 -42.76 -22.57
CA MET A 1 -73.69 -42.11 -23.39
C MET A 1 -74.38 -41.42 -24.56
N SER A 2 -74.26 -40.10 -24.70
CA SER A 2 -74.79 -39.39 -25.86
C SER A 2 -73.81 -39.55 -27.04
N LEU A 3 -74.30 -40.06 -28.17
CA LEU A 3 -73.52 -40.17 -29.39
C LEU A 3 -73.68 -38.86 -30.17
N ILE A 4 -72.68 -37.97 -30.04
CA ILE A 4 -72.67 -36.66 -30.69
C ILE A 4 -71.74 -36.78 -31.91
N ILE A 5 -72.29 -36.63 -33.11
CA ILE A 5 -71.58 -36.90 -34.39
C ILE A 5 -70.76 -35.69 -34.85
N ASN A 6 -71.20 -34.47 -34.55
CA ASN A 6 -70.55 -33.24 -35.02
C ASN A 6 -69.32 -32.80 -34.20
N THR A 7 -69.23 -33.17 -32.93
CA THR A 7 -68.12 -32.80 -32.05
C THR A 7 -67.55 -34.05 -31.38
N ASN A 8 -66.44 -34.56 -31.92
CA ASN A 8 -65.74 -35.71 -31.36
C ASN A 8 -64.87 -35.29 -30.16
N ILE A 9 -65.45 -35.36 -28.97
CA ILE A 9 -64.80 -34.97 -27.70
C ILE A 9 -63.55 -35.84 -27.40
N ALA A 10 -63.55 -37.11 -27.81
CA ALA A 10 -62.40 -38.00 -27.63
C ALA A 10 -61.21 -37.54 -28.49
N SER A 11 -61.46 -37.17 -29.76
CA SER A 11 -60.43 -36.62 -30.66
C SER A 11 -59.90 -35.27 -30.15
N LEU A 12 -60.76 -34.37 -29.70
CA LEU A 12 -60.36 -33.06 -29.16
C LEU A 12 -59.49 -33.21 -27.89
N THR A 13 -59.78 -34.21 -27.07
CA THR A 13 -58.98 -34.52 -25.87
C THR A 13 -57.63 -35.12 -26.25
N ALA A 14 -57.59 -36.02 -27.25
CA ALA A 14 -56.34 -36.56 -27.78
C ALA A 14 -55.45 -35.45 -28.37
N GLN A 15 -56.01 -34.52 -29.14
CA GLN A 15 -55.28 -33.38 -29.71
C GLN A 15 -54.72 -32.43 -28.63
N ARG A 16 -55.49 -32.13 -27.57
CA ARG A 16 -55.00 -31.34 -26.43
C ARG A 16 -53.82 -32.01 -25.73
N ASN A 17 -53.91 -33.32 -25.48
CA ASN A 17 -52.82 -34.08 -24.86
C ASN A 17 -51.57 -34.16 -25.76
N LEU A 18 -51.75 -34.32 -27.08
CA LEU A 18 -50.65 -34.25 -28.05
C LEU A 18 -49.97 -32.87 -28.03
N GLY A 19 -50.74 -31.78 -27.96
CA GLY A 19 -50.20 -30.43 -27.83
C GLY A 19 -49.34 -30.24 -26.58
N LEU A 20 -49.81 -30.74 -25.42
CA LEU A 20 -49.05 -30.71 -24.16
C LEU A 20 -47.75 -31.54 -24.25
N ASN A 21 -47.81 -32.74 -24.81
CA ASN A 21 -46.64 -33.60 -25.01
C ASN A 21 -45.62 -32.97 -25.96
N ASN A 22 -46.08 -32.35 -27.05
CA ASN A 22 -45.20 -31.68 -28.00
C ASN A 22 -44.50 -30.47 -27.35
N SER A 23 -45.20 -29.70 -26.50
CA SER A 23 -44.60 -28.61 -25.72
C SER A 23 -43.54 -29.11 -24.73
N GLN A 24 -43.80 -30.22 -24.01
CA GLN A 24 -42.81 -30.82 -23.11
C GLN A 24 -41.59 -31.37 -23.87
N LEU A 25 -41.80 -32.02 -25.02
CA LEU A 25 -40.72 -32.49 -25.87
C LEU A 25 -39.84 -31.34 -26.36
N GLN A 26 -40.43 -30.24 -26.82
CA GLN A 26 -39.69 -29.04 -27.24
C GLN A 26 -38.84 -28.48 -26.10
N LYS A 27 -39.36 -28.39 -24.88
CA LYS A 27 -38.58 -27.98 -23.70
C LYS A 27 -37.41 -28.92 -23.40
N SER A 28 -37.62 -30.23 -23.51
CA SER A 28 -36.57 -31.22 -23.30
C SER A 28 -35.47 -31.12 -24.36
N LEU A 29 -35.84 -30.89 -25.62
CA LEU A 29 -34.88 -30.64 -26.71
C LEU A 29 -34.11 -29.33 -26.52
N GLU A 30 -34.76 -28.26 -26.06
CA GLU A 30 -34.11 -26.99 -25.73
C GLU A 30 -33.08 -27.15 -24.61
N ARG A 31 -33.41 -27.88 -23.54
CA ARG A 31 -32.49 -28.21 -22.45
C ARG A 31 -31.34 -29.10 -22.90
N LEU A 32 -31.60 -30.08 -23.75
CA LEU A 32 -30.56 -30.96 -24.30
C LEU A 32 -29.57 -30.18 -25.18
N SER A 33 -30.08 -29.32 -26.07
CA SER A 33 -29.26 -28.53 -26.99
C SER A 33 -28.42 -27.47 -26.28
N SER A 34 -28.90 -26.92 -25.18
CA SER A 34 -28.20 -25.90 -24.39
C SER A 34 -27.31 -26.50 -23.29
N GLY A 35 -27.60 -27.73 -22.85
CA GLY A 35 -27.01 -28.32 -21.66
C GLY A 35 -27.46 -27.67 -20.34
N LEU A 36 -28.39 -26.71 -20.38
CA LEU A 36 -28.84 -25.95 -19.22
C LEU A 36 -30.22 -26.43 -18.76
N ARG A 37 -30.37 -26.63 -17.44
CA ARG A 37 -31.67 -26.99 -16.83
C ARG A 37 -32.69 -25.84 -16.91
N VAL A 38 -32.23 -24.59 -16.82
CA VAL A 38 -33.06 -23.38 -16.82
C VAL A 38 -32.61 -22.48 -17.96
N ASN A 39 -33.41 -22.40 -19.03
CA ASN A 39 -33.11 -21.55 -20.20
C ASN A 39 -33.89 -20.24 -20.22
N ARG A 40 -35.05 -20.19 -19.55
CA ARG A 40 -35.95 -19.03 -19.55
C ARG A 40 -36.38 -18.70 -18.13
N ALA A 41 -36.65 -17.43 -17.88
CA ALA A 41 -37.18 -16.96 -16.59
C ALA A 41 -38.55 -17.58 -16.26
N ALA A 42 -39.30 -18.05 -17.27
CA ALA A 42 -40.58 -18.74 -17.10
C ALA A 42 -40.45 -20.15 -16.49
N ASP A 43 -39.28 -20.80 -16.59
CA ASP A 43 -39.09 -22.14 -16.04
C ASP A 43 -38.65 -22.11 -14.57
N ASP A 44 -37.81 -21.14 -14.17
CA ASP A 44 -37.37 -20.91 -12.79
C ASP A 44 -36.77 -19.49 -12.65
N ALA A 45 -37.59 -18.50 -12.28
CA ALA A 45 -37.14 -17.11 -12.16
C ALA A 45 -36.10 -16.91 -11.05
N ALA A 46 -36.24 -17.62 -9.92
CA ALA A 46 -35.31 -17.52 -8.80
C ALA A 46 -33.97 -18.19 -9.11
N GLY A 47 -34.01 -19.39 -9.70
CA GLY A 47 -32.81 -20.11 -10.13
C GLY A 47 -32.03 -19.35 -11.20
N LEU A 48 -32.72 -18.75 -12.17
CA LEU A 48 -32.09 -17.91 -13.19
C LEU A 48 -31.49 -16.62 -12.60
N ALA A 49 -32.16 -15.98 -11.63
CA ALA A 49 -31.62 -14.80 -10.95
C ALA A 49 -30.33 -15.12 -10.17
N ILE A 50 -30.30 -16.24 -9.44
CA ILE A 50 -29.10 -16.69 -8.71
C ILE A 50 -27.98 -17.04 -9.70
N ALA A 51 -28.29 -17.79 -10.76
CA ALA A 51 -27.32 -18.16 -11.79
C ALA A 51 -26.72 -16.92 -12.48
N ASN A 52 -27.53 -15.89 -12.76
CA ASN A 52 -27.04 -14.63 -13.31
C ASN A 52 -26.14 -13.88 -12.32
N LYS A 53 -26.52 -13.81 -11.04
CA LYS A 53 -25.68 -13.22 -9.99
C LYS A 53 -24.32 -13.91 -9.92
N LEU A 54 -24.29 -15.25 -9.90
CA LEU A 54 -23.05 -16.03 -9.89
C LEU A 54 -22.23 -15.83 -11.16
N ASN A 55 -22.88 -15.75 -12.34
CA ASN A 55 -22.20 -15.43 -13.59
C ASN A 55 -21.57 -14.04 -13.57
N PHE A 56 -22.27 -13.02 -13.06
CA PHE A 56 -21.70 -11.68 -12.92
C PHE A 56 -20.52 -11.66 -11.94
N GLN A 57 -20.63 -12.38 -10.83
CA GLN A 57 -19.53 -12.54 -9.88
C GLN A 57 -18.33 -13.24 -10.54
N ALA A 58 -18.54 -14.34 -11.27
CA ALA A 58 -17.47 -15.03 -11.99
C ALA A 58 -16.79 -14.13 -13.02
N ARG A 59 -17.55 -13.34 -13.78
CA ARG A 59 -16.99 -12.35 -14.72
C ARG A 59 -16.20 -11.26 -14.00
N GLY A 60 -16.70 -10.78 -12.86
CA GLY A 60 -16.00 -9.81 -12.01
C GLY A 60 -14.67 -10.37 -11.48
N LEU A 61 -14.68 -11.61 -10.98
CA LEU A 61 -13.47 -12.30 -10.52
C LEU A 61 -12.45 -12.52 -11.65
N ASN A 62 -12.90 -12.89 -12.85
CA ASN A 62 -12.00 -13.03 -14.01
C ASN A 62 -11.32 -11.70 -14.37
N GLN A 63 -12.02 -10.58 -14.25
CA GLN A 63 -11.40 -9.27 -14.43
C GLN A 63 -10.44 -8.93 -13.28
N ALA A 64 -10.81 -9.26 -12.03
CA ALA A 64 -9.94 -9.07 -10.89
C ALA A 64 -8.61 -9.85 -11.01
N VAL A 65 -8.63 -11.06 -11.56
CA VAL A 65 -7.40 -11.84 -11.85
C VAL A 65 -6.52 -11.09 -12.87
N ARG A 66 -7.11 -10.50 -13.92
CA ARG A 66 -6.35 -9.67 -14.88
C ARG A 66 -5.76 -8.44 -14.21
N ASN A 67 -6.54 -7.73 -13.40
CA ASN A 67 -6.06 -6.57 -12.65
C ASN A 67 -4.92 -6.93 -11.68
N ALA A 68 -4.96 -8.11 -11.07
CA ALA A 68 -3.87 -8.62 -10.23
C ALA A 68 -2.62 -9.01 -11.04
N GLY A 69 -2.79 -9.46 -12.28
CA GLY A 69 -1.70 -9.62 -13.25
C GLY A 69 -1.01 -8.28 -13.53
N ASP A 70 -1.78 -7.25 -13.86
CA ASP A 70 -1.25 -5.90 -14.10
C ASP A 70 -0.57 -5.32 -12.84
N ALA A 71 -1.14 -5.59 -11.66
CA ALA A 71 -0.53 -5.25 -10.37
C ALA A 71 0.87 -5.86 -10.21
N THR A 72 1.00 -7.13 -10.56
CA THR A 72 2.25 -7.87 -10.45
C THR A 72 3.30 -7.27 -11.38
N SER A 73 2.93 -6.97 -12.62
CA SER A 73 3.84 -6.31 -13.58
C SER A 73 4.24 -4.91 -13.13
N LEU A 74 3.32 -4.14 -12.53
CA LEU A 74 3.61 -2.83 -11.95
C LEU A 74 4.64 -2.97 -10.81
N VAL A 75 4.39 -3.88 -9.86
CA VAL A 75 5.28 -4.09 -8.71
C VAL A 75 6.66 -4.57 -9.16
N GLN A 76 6.74 -5.48 -10.14
CA GLN A 76 8.03 -5.93 -10.69
C GLN A 76 8.81 -4.79 -11.36
N THR A 77 8.12 -3.91 -12.10
CA THR A 77 8.75 -2.72 -12.71
C THR A 77 9.28 -1.77 -11.64
N ALA A 78 8.50 -1.56 -10.58
CA ALA A 78 8.90 -0.76 -9.43
C ALA A 78 10.11 -1.39 -8.72
N GLU A 79 10.07 -2.70 -8.43
CA GLU A 79 11.12 -3.44 -7.73
C GLU A 79 12.44 -3.40 -8.51
N GLY A 80 12.42 -3.63 -9.83
CA GLY A 80 13.60 -3.50 -10.68
C GLY A 80 14.22 -2.11 -10.61
N SER A 81 13.40 -1.07 -10.57
CA SER A 81 13.88 0.31 -10.44
C SER A 81 14.41 0.62 -9.03
N PHE A 82 13.79 0.09 -7.98
CA PHE A 82 14.29 0.22 -6.61
C PHE A 82 15.63 -0.49 -6.40
N ASN A 83 15.87 -1.61 -7.07
CA ASN A 83 17.18 -2.27 -7.06
C ASN A 83 18.27 -1.38 -7.66
N VAL A 84 17.98 -0.69 -8.77
CA VAL A 84 18.91 0.29 -9.35
C VAL A 84 19.14 1.47 -8.40
N ALA A 85 18.07 2.02 -7.82
CA ALA A 85 18.19 3.10 -6.83
C ALA A 85 19.06 2.68 -5.62
N THR A 86 18.90 1.45 -5.12
CA THR A 86 19.69 0.91 -4.01
C THR A 86 21.17 0.80 -4.37
N ASN A 87 21.50 0.35 -5.58
CA ASN A 87 22.88 0.29 -6.05
C ASN A 87 23.53 1.69 -6.15
N ILE A 88 22.78 2.69 -6.65
CA ILE A 88 23.25 4.08 -6.70
C ILE A 88 23.51 4.62 -5.28
N LEU A 89 22.61 4.36 -4.34
CA LEU A 89 22.78 4.78 -2.94
C LEU A 89 23.96 4.07 -2.26
N GLY A 90 24.20 2.80 -2.58
CA GLY A 90 25.40 2.06 -2.17
C GLY A 90 26.67 2.75 -2.65
N ARG A 91 26.74 3.08 -3.95
CA ARG A 91 27.88 3.80 -4.53
C ARG A 91 28.07 5.19 -3.92
N LEU A 92 26.99 5.95 -3.68
CA LEU A 92 27.05 7.23 -3.00
C LEU A 92 27.63 7.11 -1.59
N ARG A 93 27.28 6.04 -0.86
CA ARG A 93 27.84 5.75 0.46
C ARG A 93 29.34 5.45 0.38
N GLU A 94 29.78 4.67 -0.60
CA GLU A 94 31.21 4.39 -0.83
C GLU A 94 31.99 5.69 -1.08
N LEU A 95 31.50 6.55 -1.98
CA LEU A 95 32.12 7.83 -2.28
C LEU A 95 32.14 8.75 -1.05
N ALA A 96 31.09 8.75 -0.22
CA ALA A 96 31.04 9.52 1.01
C ALA A 96 32.08 9.06 2.05
N VAL A 97 32.22 7.73 2.23
CA VAL A 97 33.25 7.16 3.12
C VAL A 97 34.65 7.44 2.58
N GLN A 98 34.85 7.34 1.27
CA GLN A 98 36.12 7.69 0.64
C GLN A 98 36.45 9.18 0.85
N ALA A 99 35.51 10.08 0.59
CA ALA A 99 35.68 11.52 0.77
C ALA A 99 35.91 11.94 2.24
N ALA A 100 35.49 11.12 3.21
CA ALA A 100 35.71 11.35 4.63
C ALA A 100 37.15 11.07 5.10
N SER A 101 37.99 10.39 4.30
CA SER A 101 39.39 10.17 4.65
C SER A 101 40.21 11.47 4.54
N ASP A 102 40.96 11.79 5.60
CA ASP A 102 41.82 12.99 5.67
C ASP A 102 43.05 12.92 4.76
N THR A 103 43.33 11.75 4.18
CA THR A 103 44.41 11.57 3.21
C THR A 103 44.09 12.10 1.81
N ASN A 104 42.82 12.42 1.53
CA ASN A 104 42.39 12.92 0.23
C ASN A 104 42.59 14.43 0.12
N THR A 105 43.12 14.88 -1.02
CA THR A 105 43.32 16.30 -1.29
C THR A 105 41.99 17.01 -1.57
N THR A 106 42.00 18.34 -1.54
CA THR A 106 40.82 19.15 -1.91
C THR A 106 40.41 18.93 -3.36
N ALA A 107 41.36 18.67 -4.27
CA ALA A 107 41.08 18.33 -5.66
C ALA A 107 40.40 16.96 -5.80
N ASP A 108 40.84 15.96 -5.03
CA ASP A 108 40.22 14.62 -5.03
C ASP A 108 38.82 14.66 -4.44
N ARG A 109 38.59 15.48 -3.40
CA ARG A 109 37.24 15.67 -2.86
C ARG A 109 36.32 16.36 -3.87
N ALA A 110 36.86 17.24 -4.72
CA ALA A 110 36.08 17.88 -5.79
C ALA A 110 35.68 16.90 -6.90
N THR A 111 36.56 15.96 -7.28
CA THR A 111 36.23 14.93 -8.28
C THR A 111 35.23 13.91 -7.72
N LEU A 112 35.41 13.43 -6.49
CA LEU A 112 34.44 12.56 -5.81
C LEU A 112 33.07 13.23 -5.68
N LYS A 113 33.05 14.54 -5.40
CA LYS A 113 31.81 15.32 -5.38
C LYS A 113 31.14 15.34 -6.76
N SER A 114 31.89 15.57 -7.84
CA SER A 114 31.34 15.58 -9.19
C SER A 114 30.69 14.23 -9.57
N GLU A 115 31.29 13.11 -9.16
CA GLU A 115 30.71 11.78 -9.35
C GLU A 115 29.42 11.62 -8.52
N SER A 116 29.42 12.08 -7.27
CA SER A 116 28.23 12.04 -6.42
C SER A 116 27.08 12.88 -6.99
N ASP A 117 27.37 14.04 -7.58
CA ASP A 117 26.37 14.91 -8.18
C ASP A 117 25.75 14.26 -9.44
N LEU A 118 26.55 13.53 -10.24
CA LEU A 118 26.06 12.74 -11.38
C LEU A 118 25.15 11.59 -10.94
N LEU A 119 25.52 10.87 -9.88
CA LEU A 119 24.70 9.79 -9.32
C LEU A 119 23.37 10.30 -8.76
N VAL A 120 23.38 11.48 -8.14
CA VAL A 120 22.17 12.17 -7.66
C VAL A 120 21.27 12.60 -8.83
N ALA A 121 21.85 13.10 -9.92
CA ALA A 121 21.12 13.42 -11.14
C ALA A 121 20.50 12.15 -11.76
N GLU A 122 21.24 11.05 -11.79
CA GLU A 122 20.76 9.77 -12.29
C GLU A 122 19.61 9.21 -11.46
N LEU A 123 19.67 9.33 -10.13
CA LEU A 123 18.57 8.94 -9.24
C LEU A 123 17.30 9.75 -9.53
N THR A 124 17.45 11.04 -9.81
CA THR A 124 16.34 11.93 -10.18
C THR A 124 15.79 11.58 -11.57
N ARG A 125 16.67 11.22 -12.52
CA ARG A 125 16.28 10.74 -13.85
C ARG A 125 15.49 9.45 -13.73
N LEU A 126 15.99 8.45 -13.00
CA LEU A 126 15.32 7.18 -12.75
C LEU A 126 13.90 7.39 -12.22
N ALA A 127 13.74 8.27 -11.22
CA ALA A 127 12.44 8.59 -10.65
C ALA A 127 11.45 9.17 -11.69
N SER A 128 11.93 9.92 -12.68
CA SER A 128 11.12 10.52 -13.76
C SER A 128 10.89 9.60 -14.96
N THR A 129 11.76 8.62 -15.20
CA THR A 129 11.68 7.72 -16.37
C THR A 129 11.03 6.38 -16.08
N THR A 130 10.97 5.95 -14.81
CA THR A 130 10.27 4.72 -14.43
C THR A 130 8.76 4.92 -14.51
N GLN A 131 8.18 4.38 -15.57
CA GLN A 131 6.76 4.50 -15.87
C GLN A 131 6.13 3.14 -16.09
N PHE A 132 4.88 3.01 -15.67
CA PHE A 132 4.03 1.88 -16.02
C PHE A 132 2.72 2.40 -16.60
N ASN A 133 2.38 1.97 -17.82
CA ASN A 133 1.19 2.42 -18.53
C ASN A 133 1.05 3.96 -18.60
N GLY A 134 2.17 4.67 -18.84
CA GLY A 134 2.22 6.14 -18.94
C GLY A 134 2.20 6.88 -17.60
N ALA A 135 2.26 6.18 -16.47
CA ALA A 135 2.17 6.78 -15.15
C ALA A 135 3.50 6.57 -14.38
N ASN A 136 4.07 7.66 -13.83
CA ASN A 136 5.35 7.64 -13.13
C ASN A 136 5.25 6.94 -11.77
N LEU A 137 6.11 5.97 -11.48
CA LEU A 137 5.98 5.18 -10.25
C LEU A 137 6.73 5.76 -9.03
N LEU A 138 7.80 6.51 -9.24
CA LEU A 138 8.82 6.80 -8.21
C LEU A 138 8.98 8.30 -7.86
N ASP A 139 8.12 9.16 -8.40
CA ASP A 139 8.15 10.61 -8.19
C ASP A 139 7.26 11.09 -7.01
N GLY A 140 6.66 10.14 -6.28
CA GLY A 140 5.72 10.41 -5.19
C GLY A 140 4.28 10.66 -5.62
N SER A 141 3.98 10.71 -6.92
CA SER A 141 2.60 10.83 -7.44
C SER A 141 1.76 9.57 -7.13
N PHE A 142 2.40 8.40 -7.10
CA PHE A 142 1.80 7.11 -6.74
C PHE A 142 1.68 6.87 -5.22
N ALA A 143 1.23 7.89 -4.47
CA ALA A 143 1.06 7.80 -3.03
C ALA A 143 -0.15 6.96 -2.59
N SER A 144 -1.15 6.74 -3.47
CA SER A 144 -2.36 5.96 -3.13
C SER A 144 -2.90 5.15 -4.32
N GLY A 145 -2.12 4.17 -4.76
CA GLY A 145 -2.58 3.19 -5.75
C GLY A 145 -3.61 2.24 -5.15
N LYS A 146 -4.73 2.01 -5.85
CA LYS A 146 -5.73 1.01 -5.49
C LYS A 146 -5.93 0.03 -6.63
N ILE A 147 -5.92 -1.27 -6.33
CA ILE A 147 -6.17 -2.32 -7.32
C ILE A 147 -7.39 -3.11 -6.89
N GLN A 148 -8.39 -3.12 -7.77
CA GLN A 148 -9.62 -3.86 -7.56
C GLN A 148 -9.38 -5.35 -7.83
N VAL A 149 -9.42 -6.16 -6.78
CA VAL A 149 -9.14 -7.61 -6.81
C VAL A 149 -10.37 -8.47 -6.47
N GLY A 150 -11.54 -7.86 -6.30
CA GLY A 150 -12.78 -8.58 -6.03
C GLY A 150 -13.92 -8.21 -6.97
N ALA A 151 -14.99 -9.01 -6.92
CA ALA A 151 -16.17 -8.83 -7.77
C ALA A 151 -17.13 -7.76 -7.25
N ASN A 152 -17.03 -7.36 -5.97
CA ASN A 152 -17.85 -6.31 -5.36
C ASN A 152 -17.05 -5.01 -5.24
N ALA A 153 -17.76 -3.88 -5.16
CA ALA A 153 -17.14 -2.58 -4.92
C ALA A 153 -16.24 -2.58 -3.67
N ASP A 154 -15.16 -1.80 -3.72
CA ASP A 154 -14.22 -1.57 -2.62
C ASP A 154 -13.42 -2.79 -2.14
N GLN A 155 -13.45 -3.89 -2.88
CA GLN A 155 -12.54 -5.02 -2.69
C GLN A 155 -11.18 -4.73 -3.35
N THR A 156 -10.47 -3.75 -2.77
CA THR A 156 -9.21 -3.24 -3.30
C THR A 156 -8.01 -3.55 -2.41
N ILE A 157 -6.86 -3.81 -3.03
CA ILE A 157 -5.55 -3.75 -2.38
C ILE A 157 -5.01 -2.33 -2.55
N SER A 158 -4.74 -1.66 -1.42
CA SER A 158 -4.09 -0.34 -1.42
C SER A 158 -2.59 -0.52 -1.27
N PHE A 159 -1.82 0.23 -2.05
CA PHE A 159 -0.37 0.28 -1.95
C PHE A 159 0.12 1.70 -2.23
N SER A 160 1.30 2.02 -1.69
CA SER A 160 1.93 3.32 -1.84
C SER A 160 3.39 3.11 -2.22
N LEU A 161 3.87 3.82 -3.23
CA LEU A 161 5.30 3.89 -3.54
C LEU A 161 5.89 5.15 -2.93
N ALA A 162 7.08 5.00 -2.34
CA ALA A 162 7.82 6.13 -1.79
C ALA A 162 8.46 6.97 -2.91
N ASP A 163 8.60 8.28 -2.66
CA ASP A 163 9.33 9.18 -3.55
C ASP A 163 10.85 8.94 -3.41
N VAL A 164 11.50 8.61 -4.53
CA VAL A 164 12.93 8.27 -4.59
C VAL A 164 13.77 9.46 -5.07
N ARG A 165 13.17 10.61 -5.35
CA ARG A 165 13.93 11.79 -5.80
C ARG A 165 14.89 12.25 -4.70
N ALA A 166 16.08 12.67 -5.13
CA ALA A 166 17.17 13.05 -4.22
C ALA A 166 16.78 14.17 -3.22
N ASN A 167 15.92 15.10 -3.62
CA ASN A 167 15.43 16.17 -2.75
C ASN A 167 14.54 15.68 -1.61
N GLN A 168 13.84 14.54 -1.76
CA GLN A 168 13.05 13.96 -0.67
C GLN A 168 13.87 13.01 0.19
N LEU A 169 14.74 12.18 -0.42
CA LEU A 169 15.68 11.34 0.32
C LEU A 169 16.64 12.17 1.20
N GLY A 170 17.11 13.31 0.68
CA GLY A 170 17.96 14.24 1.41
C GLY A 170 17.30 14.88 2.63
N LYS A 171 15.97 15.03 2.67
CA LYS A 171 15.25 15.55 3.83
C LYS A 171 15.28 14.60 5.03
N PHE A 172 15.27 13.29 4.79
CA PHE A 172 15.42 12.31 5.86
C PHE A 172 16.84 12.34 6.48
N ALA A 173 17.87 12.61 5.66
CA ALA A 173 19.24 12.82 6.14
C ALA A 173 19.45 14.18 6.81
N ALA A 174 18.79 15.23 6.33
CA ALA A 174 18.80 16.55 6.97
C ALA A 174 18.06 16.54 8.31
N PHE A 175 17.01 15.72 8.46
CA PHE A 175 16.29 15.54 9.72
C PHE A 175 17.17 14.87 10.79
N SER A 176 17.95 13.85 10.45
CA SER A 176 18.90 13.22 11.38
C SER A 176 20.08 14.13 11.74
N ALA A 177 20.57 14.93 10.78
CA ALA A 177 21.57 15.97 11.04
C ALA A 177 21.04 17.13 11.90
N ALA A 178 19.77 17.53 11.72
CA ALA A 178 19.13 18.55 12.54
C ALA A 178 18.85 18.07 13.98
N ILE A 179 18.55 16.79 14.19
CA ILE A 179 18.48 16.19 15.53
C ILE A 179 19.86 16.21 16.21
N ALA A 180 20.94 15.91 15.47
CA ALA A 180 22.30 15.99 15.98
C ALA A 180 22.71 17.44 16.32
N ALA A 181 22.25 18.43 15.55
CA ALA A 181 22.48 19.86 15.82
C ALA A 181 21.57 20.43 16.94
N GLY A 182 20.37 19.89 17.14
CA GLY A 182 19.47 20.31 18.23
C GLY A 182 19.87 19.79 19.61
N LEU A 183 20.72 18.77 19.66
CA LEU A 183 21.37 18.32 20.89
C LEU A 183 22.44 19.30 21.40
N SER A 184 22.90 20.28 20.59
CA SER A 184 23.83 21.34 21.03
C SER A 184 23.16 22.69 21.31
N GLY A 185 21.83 22.79 21.25
CA GLY A 185 21.09 23.94 21.77
C GLY A 185 19.97 24.44 20.86
N GLY A 186 18.74 23.99 21.12
CA GLY A 186 17.54 24.64 20.59
C GLY A 186 16.38 23.68 20.32
N VAL A 187 15.20 24.04 20.81
CA VAL A 187 13.93 23.37 20.50
C VAL A 187 13.62 23.60 19.02
N PHE A 188 13.43 22.51 18.27
CA PHE A 188 12.97 22.56 16.88
C PHE A 188 11.46 22.34 16.80
N THR A 189 10.75 23.27 16.17
CA THR A 189 9.38 23.09 15.69
C THR A 189 9.42 22.94 14.17
N SER A 190 9.35 21.72 13.64
CA SER A 190 9.14 21.51 12.19
C SER A 190 7.65 21.43 11.89
N GLY A 191 7.18 22.31 11.00
CA GLY A 191 5.85 22.20 10.39
C GLY A 191 5.79 20.97 9.48
N GLY A 192 5.21 19.88 10.00
CA GLY A 192 5.01 18.64 9.25
C GLY A 192 5.18 17.39 10.12
N ALA A 193 4.05 16.82 10.54
CA ALA A 193 3.85 15.51 11.18
C ALA A 193 4.93 15.01 12.16
N GLY A 194 4.88 15.53 13.40
CA GLY A 194 5.54 14.91 14.56
C GLY A 194 6.42 15.87 15.37
N ALA A 195 5.80 16.77 16.13
CA ALA A 195 6.53 17.63 17.07
C ALA A 195 7.05 16.78 18.25
N ILE A 196 8.36 16.57 18.32
CA ILE A 196 9.01 15.96 19.50
C ILE A 196 9.35 17.12 20.45
N THR A 197 8.57 17.27 21.52
CA THR A 197 8.95 18.13 22.64
C THR A 197 10.10 17.46 23.38
N ALA A 198 11.25 18.13 23.47
CA ALA A 198 12.43 17.65 24.18
C ALA A 198 12.15 17.54 25.70
N GLY A 199 11.51 16.45 26.11
CA GLY A 199 11.42 16.03 27.51
C GLY A 199 12.69 15.27 27.90
N ALA A 200 13.16 15.47 29.13
CA ALA A 200 14.44 15.04 29.74
C ALA A 200 14.85 13.54 29.67
N ARG A 201 14.25 12.72 28.80
CA ARG A 201 14.57 11.30 28.61
C ARG A 201 15.63 11.01 27.56
N VAL A 202 16.05 12.02 26.78
CA VAL A 202 17.05 11.82 25.71
C VAL A 202 18.48 11.73 26.26
N ASN A 203 18.73 12.20 27.48
CA ASN A 203 20.09 12.33 28.03
C ASN A 203 20.72 11.02 28.57
N CYS A 204 20.27 9.83 28.14
CA CYS A 204 20.87 8.55 28.58
C CYS A 204 21.44 7.68 27.46
N TYR A 205 21.53 8.16 26.21
CA TYR A 205 22.00 7.33 25.10
C TYR A 205 23.38 7.68 24.53
N LEU A 206 24.07 8.67 25.08
CA LEU A 206 25.42 9.03 24.64
C LEU A 206 26.37 9.17 25.84
N GLY A 207 26.99 8.06 26.25
CA GLY A 207 28.36 8.10 26.76
C GLY A 207 28.63 7.95 28.27
N LEU A 208 27.65 7.66 29.13
CA LEU A 208 27.94 7.31 30.54
C LEU A 208 27.30 5.98 30.93
N GLN A 209 28.06 5.15 31.66
CA GLN A 209 27.66 3.81 32.09
C GLN A 209 26.25 3.82 32.71
N ARG A 210 25.45 2.79 32.39
CA ARG A 210 24.03 2.60 32.79
C ARG A 210 23.73 2.92 34.27
N SER A 211 24.71 2.76 35.16
CA SER A 211 24.61 3.02 36.61
C SER A 211 24.40 4.49 36.98
N ASP A 212 24.98 5.44 36.25
CA ASP A 212 24.91 6.88 36.62
C ASP A 212 23.61 7.55 36.16
N CYS A 213 23.00 7.01 35.10
CA CYS A 213 21.72 7.49 34.59
C CYS A 213 20.54 7.05 35.48
N GLN A 214 20.57 5.83 36.03
CA GLN A 214 19.53 5.37 36.95
C GLN A 214 19.56 6.12 38.29
N ARG A 215 20.76 6.44 38.82
CA ARG A 215 20.89 7.14 40.12
C ARG A 215 20.36 8.57 40.08
N ARG A 216 20.53 9.27 38.96
CA ARG A 216 20.05 10.67 38.79
C ARG A 216 18.54 10.74 38.57
N VAL A 217 17.96 9.78 37.85
CA VAL A 217 16.50 9.70 37.63
C VAL A 217 15.75 9.33 38.93
N LEU A 218 16.36 8.54 39.82
CA LEU A 218 15.77 8.21 41.12
C LEU A 218 15.80 9.41 42.09
N HIS A 219 16.90 10.18 42.14
CA HIS A 219 16.97 11.39 42.98
C HIS A 219 15.97 12.49 42.59
N GLN A 220 15.53 12.54 41.34
CA GLN A 220 14.51 13.50 40.89
C GLN A 220 13.07 13.09 41.22
N ARG A 221 12.86 11.83 41.66
CA ARG A 221 11.54 11.30 42.01
C ARG A 221 11.25 11.29 43.52
N ASP A 222 12.23 11.60 44.35
CA ASP A 222 12.04 11.73 45.80
C ASP A 222 11.43 13.12 46.12
N PRO A 223 10.19 13.19 46.67
CA PRO A 223 9.58 14.46 47.04
C PRO A 223 10.31 15.20 48.18
N ASP A 224 11.23 14.55 48.90
CA ASP A 224 11.95 15.13 50.04
C ASP A 224 13.11 16.07 49.69
N TYR A 225 13.59 16.08 48.44
CA TYR A 225 14.71 16.95 48.03
C TYR A 225 14.35 18.45 48.00
N LYS A 226 13.06 18.80 47.97
CA LYS A 226 12.62 20.21 48.01
C LYS A 226 12.66 20.84 49.40
N PHE A 227 12.74 20.06 50.48
CA PHE A 227 12.75 20.61 51.84
C PHE A 227 14.15 20.99 52.34
N HIS A 228 15.23 20.47 51.74
CA HIS A 228 16.58 20.71 52.27
C HIS A 228 17.26 22.00 51.76
N GLN A 229 16.72 22.68 50.73
CA GLN A 229 17.28 23.97 50.27
C GLN A 229 16.53 25.20 50.79
N LEU A 230 15.38 25.03 51.45
CA LEU A 230 14.63 26.15 52.04
C LEU A 230 14.89 26.33 53.55
N GLY A 231 15.71 25.48 54.17
CA GLY A 231 15.99 25.50 55.62
C GLY A 231 17.26 26.25 56.06
N TYR A 232 18.12 26.72 55.15
CA TYR A 232 19.44 27.30 55.51
C TYR A 232 19.50 28.84 55.41
N ARG A 233 18.38 29.54 55.69
CA ARG A 233 18.38 31.02 55.69
C ARG A 233 17.51 31.70 56.75
N ALA A 234 17.35 31.09 57.91
CA ALA A 234 16.89 31.77 59.11
C ALA A 234 17.40 31.03 60.36
N HIS A 235 18.43 31.58 61.01
CA HIS A 235 18.59 31.72 62.46
C HIS A 235 19.97 32.34 62.75
N TYR A 236 19.94 33.58 63.21
CA TYR A 236 21.04 34.39 63.75
C TYR A 236 21.65 33.76 65.00
N VAL A 237 23.00 33.74 65.11
CA VAL A 237 23.82 34.54 66.05
C VAL A 237 25.18 34.78 65.38
#